data_AF-A0A1F2WYD7-F1
#
_entry.id   AF-A0A1F2WYD7-F1
#
_cell.length_a   1.000
_cell.length_b   1.000
_cell.length_c   1.000
_cell.angle_alpha   90.00
_cell.angle_beta   90.00
_cell.angle_gamma   90.00
#
_symmetry.space_group_name_H-M   'P 1'
#
loop_
_entity.id
_entity.type
_entity.pdbx_description
1 polymer ?
#
loop_
_entity_poly.entity_id
_entity_poly.type
_entity_poly.pdbx_seq_one_letter_code
_entity_poly.pdbx_strand_id
1 'polypeptide(L)'
;MAEINLINKDTNLKNIQIEWIRWDAYYGIIPLTIYKIPGYIHSIGGKWGENDYWCTKRGLDVNYETLMEFSGSPCNWSFSLTEDNYLKCKWEEKRIERKIQVKILRNNDVFYTFGANNLDWALTRVRMLLFEIDEHPIEFYEINFKKHIIGRKIEWKGIPCIIESYCMNGNLIIVPDLKLSSHEELMKVSHQKADYDGYVAEDLFAGSIFWFRRSEDE
;
A
#
# COMPACT_ATOMS: atom_id res chain seq x y z
N MET A 1 -14.38 -28.50 -16.47
CA MET A 1 -15.32 -27.39 -16.17
C MET A 1 -15.29 -27.21 -14.67
N ALA A 2 -15.21 -25.98 -14.17
CA ALA A 2 -15.36 -25.73 -12.74
C ALA A 2 -16.80 -26.01 -12.32
N GLU A 3 -17.00 -26.85 -11.32
CA GLU A 3 -18.32 -27.19 -10.78
C GLU A 3 -18.56 -26.35 -9.53
N ILE A 4 -19.71 -25.68 -9.45
CA ILE A 4 -20.10 -24.91 -8.26
C ILE A 4 -20.31 -25.90 -7.11
N ASN A 5 -19.67 -25.64 -5.99
CA ASN A 5 -19.76 -26.43 -4.77
C ASN A 5 -19.83 -25.51 -3.56
N LEU A 6 -21.06 -25.18 -3.14
CA LEU A 6 -21.31 -24.25 -2.04
C LEU A 6 -21.18 -24.91 -0.68
N ILE A 7 -20.65 -24.16 0.28
CA ILE A 7 -20.64 -24.54 1.69
C ILE A 7 -22.06 -24.41 2.24
N ASN A 8 -22.55 -25.46 2.88
CA ASN A 8 -23.89 -25.52 3.49
C ASN A 8 -23.81 -26.17 4.88
N LYS A 9 -24.96 -26.29 5.57
CA LYS A 9 -25.08 -26.86 6.91
C LYS A 9 -24.52 -28.29 7.06
N ASP A 10 -24.49 -29.05 5.97
CA ASP A 10 -24.04 -30.44 5.94
C ASP A 10 -22.54 -30.55 5.57
N THR A 11 -21.90 -29.41 5.27
CA THR A 11 -20.48 -29.33 4.92
C THR A 11 -19.60 -29.43 6.16
N ASN A 12 -18.76 -30.46 6.24
CA ASN A 12 -17.83 -30.63 7.35
C ASN A 12 -16.51 -29.87 7.13
N LEU A 13 -16.42 -28.67 7.72
CA LEU A 13 -15.26 -27.78 7.62
C LEU A 13 -14.05 -28.17 8.48
N LYS A 14 -14.14 -29.21 9.33
CA LYS A 14 -13.06 -29.55 10.28
C LYS A 14 -11.80 -30.10 9.62
N ASN A 15 -11.95 -30.80 8.49
CA ASN A 15 -10.85 -31.51 7.82
C ASN A 15 -10.53 -30.94 6.44
N ILE A 16 -11.02 -29.73 6.13
CA ILE A 16 -10.82 -29.09 4.83
C ILE A 16 -9.60 -28.17 4.93
N GLN A 17 -8.82 -28.13 3.85
CA GLN A 17 -7.74 -27.16 3.74
C GLN A 17 -8.33 -25.75 3.63
N ILE A 18 -8.03 -24.91 4.60
CA ILE A 18 -8.43 -23.51 4.63
C ILE A 18 -7.15 -22.69 4.70
N GLU A 19 -6.89 -21.92 3.66
CA GLU A 19 -5.74 -21.03 3.60
C GLU A 19 -6.17 -19.61 3.93
N TRP A 20 -5.47 -18.96 4.87
CA TRP A 20 -5.73 -17.58 5.22
C TRP A 20 -5.04 -16.63 4.23
N ILE A 21 -5.84 -15.81 3.54
CA ILE A 21 -5.37 -14.76 2.66
C ILE A 21 -5.25 -13.46 3.46
N ARG A 22 -4.05 -12.87 3.49
CA ARG A 22 -3.69 -11.73 4.34
C ARG A 22 -4.18 -10.37 3.81
N TRP A 23 -5.22 -10.36 2.99
CA TRP A 23 -5.82 -9.14 2.47
C TRP A 23 -6.53 -8.35 3.58
N ASP A 24 -6.36 -7.03 3.56
CA ASP A 24 -7.01 -6.13 4.51
C ASP A 24 -8.37 -5.65 3.98
N ALA A 25 -9.26 -6.61 3.74
CA ALA A 25 -10.56 -6.36 3.15
C ALA A 25 -11.59 -5.85 4.17
N TYR A 26 -12.48 -4.97 3.72
CA TYR A 26 -13.54 -4.37 4.54
C TYR A 26 -14.89 -4.38 3.80
N TYR A 27 -15.96 -4.68 4.54
CA TYR A 27 -17.34 -4.40 4.14
C TYR A 27 -17.86 -3.18 4.93
N GLY A 28 -17.87 -2.02 4.28
CA GLY A 28 -18.06 -0.75 4.97
C GLY A 28 -16.95 -0.52 6.00
N ILE A 29 -17.30 -0.46 7.29
CA ILE A 29 -16.34 -0.35 8.40
C ILE A 29 -15.99 -1.70 9.04
N ILE A 30 -16.59 -2.81 8.56
CA ILE A 30 -16.44 -4.13 9.15
C ILE A 30 -15.21 -4.81 8.54
N PRO A 31 -14.15 -5.11 9.32
CA PRO A 31 -13.01 -5.84 8.82
C PRO A 31 -13.38 -7.30 8.54
N LEU A 32 -12.86 -7.84 7.44
CA LEU A 32 -13.06 -9.22 7.03
C LEU A 32 -11.77 -10.03 7.24
N THR A 33 -11.93 -11.34 7.40
CA THR A 33 -10.87 -12.33 7.20
C THR A 33 -11.21 -13.10 5.93
N ILE A 34 -10.27 -13.17 4.99
CA ILE A 34 -10.44 -13.83 3.70
C ILE A 34 -9.77 -15.19 3.72
N TYR A 35 -10.44 -16.20 3.18
CA TYR A 35 -9.97 -17.56 3.11
C TYR A 35 -10.03 -18.05 1.67
N LYS A 36 -9.05 -18.84 1.26
CA LYS A 36 -9.17 -19.71 0.09
C LYS A 36 -9.53 -21.10 0.58
N ILE A 37 -10.61 -21.66 0.04
CA ILE A 37 -11.13 -22.98 0.41
C ILE A 37 -11.21 -23.83 -0.86
N PRO A 38 -10.11 -24.50 -1.26
CA PRO A 38 -10.04 -25.23 -2.52
C PRO A 38 -11.16 -26.27 -2.66
N GLY A 39 -11.77 -26.31 -3.86
CA GLY A 39 -12.88 -27.22 -4.17
C GLY A 39 -14.25 -26.72 -3.72
N TYR A 40 -14.34 -25.59 -3.02
CA TYR A 40 -15.61 -24.92 -2.66
C TYR A 40 -15.81 -23.67 -3.51
N ILE A 41 -16.17 -23.91 -4.76
CA ILE A 41 -16.32 -22.90 -5.79
C ILE A 41 -17.72 -22.28 -5.71
N HIS A 42 -17.80 -20.96 -5.55
CA HIS A 42 -19.07 -20.24 -5.41
C HIS A 42 -19.54 -19.55 -6.70
N SER A 43 -18.68 -19.41 -7.71
CA SER A 43 -19.07 -18.83 -9.01
C SER A 43 -18.35 -19.47 -10.20
N ILE A 44 -18.96 -19.46 -11.38
CA ILE A 44 -18.34 -20.00 -12.63
C ILE A 44 -17.20 -19.09 -13.13
N GLY A 45 -17.21 -17.81 -12.74
CA GLY A 45 -16.14 -16.86 -13.01
C GLY A 45 -15.88 -15.98 -11.79
N GLY A 46 -14.60 -15.71 -11.51
CA GLY A 46 -14.14 -14.91 -10.38
C GLY A 46 -13.27 -13.75 -10.84
N LYS A 47 -13.30 -12.63 -10.09
CA LYS A 47 -12.56 -11.39 -10.41
C LYS A 47 -11.04 -11.61 -10.51
N TRP A 48 -10.52 -12.66 -9.88
CA TRP A 48 -9.09 -12.97 -9.79
C TRP A 48 -8.72 -14.29 -10.47
N GLY A 49 -9.60 -14.84 -11.31
CA GLY A 49 -9.45 -16.21 -11.82
C GLY A 49 -9.71 -17.30 -10.76
N GLU A 50 -9.79 -16.91 -9.49
CA GLU A 50 -10.18 -17.75 -8.36
C GLU A 50 -11.62 -17.43 -7.92
N ASN A 51 -12.37 -18.48 -7.61
CA ASN A 51 -13.79 -18.49 -7.33
C ASN A 51 -14.12 -19.33 -6.08
N ASP A 52 -13.09 -19.59 -5.28
CA ASP A 52 -13.10 -20.36 -4.04
C ASP A 52 -12.66 -19.49 -2.85
N TYR A 53 -12.83 -18.16 -2.98
CA TYR A 53 -12.61 -17.22 -1.89
C TYR A 53 -13.86 -17.04 -1.05
N TRP A 54 -13.68 -17.17 0.25
CA TRP A 54 -14.72 -16.98 1.24
C TRP A 54 -14.26 -15.99 2.29
N CYS A 55 -15.18 -15.39 3.02
CA CYS A 55 -14.84 -14.49 4.10
C CYS A 55 -15.75 -14.65 5.31
N THR A 56 -15.22 -14.25 6.46
CA THR A 56 -15.99 -14.04 7.68
C THR A 56 -15.71 -12.63 8.21
N LYS A 57 -16.55 -12.13 9.13
CA LYS A 57 -16.14 -10.97 9.94
C LYS A 57 -14.91 -11.36 10.76
N ARG A 58 -13.93 -10.46 10.82
CA ARG A 58 -12.65 -10.74 11.48
C ARG A 58 -12.86 -11.13 12.94
N GLY A 59 -12.28 -12.27 13.34
CA GLY A 59 -12.39 -12.82 14.69
C GLY A 59 -13.55 -13.79 14.91
N LEU A 60 -14.40 -14.04 13.90
CA LEU A 60 -15.40 -15.10 13.97
C LEU A 60 -14.84 -16.44 13.50
N ASP A 61 -15.29 -17.52 14.16
CA ASP A 61 -15.00 -18.89 13.76
C ASP A 61 -15.55 -19.19 12.36
N VAL A 62 -14.82 -20.03 11.63
CA VAL A 62 -15.19 -20.46 10.29
C VAL A 62 -16.24 -21.57 10.37
N ASN A 63 -17.46 -21.30 9.93
CA ASN A 63 -18.54 -22.27 9.82
C ASN A 63 -19.56 -21.85 8.73
N TYR A 64 -20.56 -22.69 8.47
CA TYR A 64 -21.54 -22.45 7.41
C TYR A 64 -22.42 -21.19 7.62
N GLU A 65 -22.59 -20.73 8.87
CA GLU A 65 -23.40 -19.54 9.19
C GLU A 65 -22.60 -18.24 9.07
N THR A 66 -21.29 -18.32 9.28
CA THR A 66 -20.40 -17.14 9.31
C THR A 66 -19.73 -16.87 7.97
N LEU A 67 -19.53 -17.90 7.15
CA LEU A 67 -18.90 -17.78 5.85
C LEU A 67 -19.82 -17.11 4.83
N MET A 68 -19.23 -16.22 4.05
CA MET A 68 -19.83 -15.53 2.92
C MET A 68 -18.92 -15.68 1.71
N GLU A 69 -19.51 -15.76 0.52
CA GLU A 69 -18.77 -15.75 -0.73
C GLU A 69 -18.01 -14.42 -0.90
N PHE A 70 -16.75 -14.48 -1.35
CA PHE A 70 -15.93 -13.28 -1.53
C PHE A 70 -15.50 -13.08 -2.98
N SER A 71 -15.97 -11.99 -3.58
CA SER A 71 -15.55 -11.53 -4.92
C SER A 71 -15.11 -10.05 -4.92
N GLY A 72 -14.82 -9.53 -3.72
CA GLY A 72 -14.50 -8.12 -3.49
C GLY A 72 -13.05 -7.74 -3.82
N SER A 73 -12.69 -6.53 -3.40
CA SER A 73 -11.31 -6.03 -3.50
C SER A 73 -10.49 -6.42 -2.26
N PRO A 74 -9.20 -6.77 -2.42
CA PRO A 74 -8.28 -7.06 -1.32
C PRO A 74 -8.20 -5.95 -0.26
N CYS A 75 -8.27 -4.69 -0.69
CA CYS A 75 -8.47 -3.52 0.15
C CYS A 75 -9.27 -2.46 -0.62
N ASN A 76 -9.81 -1.48 0.09
CA ASN A 76 -10.57 -0.39 -0.51
C ASN A 76 -9.67 0.82 -0.74
N TRP A 77 -9.53 1.24 -2.00
CA TRP A 77 -8.84 2.47 -2.38
C TRP A 77 -9.86 3.57 -2.67
N SER A 78 -9.57 4.78 -2.20
CA SER A 78 -10.31 5.99 -2.58
C SER A 78 -9.37 7.18 -2.60
N PHE A 79 -9.87 8.33 -3.05
CA PHE A 79 -9.10 9.58 -3.00
C PHE A 79 -10.02 10.76 -2.70
N SER A 80 -9.42 11.80 -2.13
CA SER A 80 -10.04 13.10 -1.96
C SER A 80 -9.17 14.15 -2.63
N LEU A 81 -9.79 15.05 -3.39
CA LEU A 81 -9.15 16.23 -3.97
C LEU A 81 -9.81 17.46 -3.38
N THR A 82 -9.00 18.41 -2.89
CA THR A 82 -9.48 19.69 -2.36
C THR A 82 -8.68 20.83 -2.98
N GLU A 83 -9.37 21.87 -3.43
CA GLU A 83 -8.79 23.12 -3.92
C GLU A 83 -9.15 24.24 -2.94
N ASP A 84 -8.13 24.91 -2.41
CA ASP A 84 -8.25 25.97 -1.43
C ASP A 84 -7.37 27.17 -1.82
N ASN A 85 -7.67 28.32 -1.22
CA ASN A 85 -6.80 29.49 -1.24
C ASN A 85 -6.11 29.63 0.12
N TYR A 86 -4.81 29.93 0.13
CA TYR A 86 -4.06 30.17 1.35
C TYR A 86 -3.27 31.49 1.27
N LEU A 87 -3.14 32.16 2.41
CA LEU A 87 -2.32 33.35 2.52
C LEU A 87 -0.85 32.93 2.68
N LYS A 88 0.01 33.47 1.81
CA LYS A 88 1.45 33.32 1.90
C LYS A 88 2.08 34.66 2.20
N CYS A 89 2.90 34.68 3.25
CA CYS A 89 3.67 35.84 3.66
C CYS A 89 5.15 35.57 3.43
N LYS A 90 5.82 36.37 2.60
CA LYS A 90 7.28 36.34 2.42
C LYS A 90 7.79 37.76 2.34
N TRP A 91 8.84 38.08 3.08
CA TRP A 91 9.47 39.41 3.06
C TRP A 91 8.45 40.55 3.23
N GLU A 92 7.55 40.42 4.21
CA GLU A 92 6.46 41.37 4.51
C GLU A 92 5.37 41.52 3.43
N GLU A 93 5.53 40.91 2.25
CA GLU A 93 4.51 40.85 1.21
C GLU A 93 3.47 39.76 1.50
N LYS A 94 2.20 40.09 1.27
CA LYS A 94 1.05 39.19 1.42
C LYS A 94 0.49 38.85 0.05
N ARG A 95 0.40 37.56 -0.26
CA ARG A 95 -0.26 37.08 -1.48
C ARG A 95 -1.18 35.91 -1.18
N ILE A 96 -2.32 35.88 -1.84
CA ILE A 96 -3.20 34.71 -1.84
C ILE A 96 -2.69 33.78 -2.94
N GLU A 97 -2.37 32.55 -2.58
CA GLU A 97 -2.02 31.50 -3.52
C GLU A 97 -3.08 30.40 -3.51
N ARG A 98 -3.32 29.82 -4.68
CA ARG A 98 -4.08 28.58 -4.80
C ARG A 98 -3.23 27.40 -4.30
N LYS A 99 -3.87 26.46 -3.61
CA LYS A 99 -3.31 25.16 -3.26
C LYS A 99 -4.32 24.07 -3.62
N ILE A 100 -3.86 23.04 -4.34
CA ILE A 100 -4.62 21.80 -4.51
C ILE A 100 -3.92 20.73 -3.68
N GLN A 101 -4.69 20.01 -2.87
CA GLN A 101 -4.20 18.89 -2.08
C GLN A 101 -4.98 17.63 -2.44
N VAL A 102 -4.24 16.55 -2.67
CA VAL A 102 -4.80 15.22 -2.93
C VAL A 102 -4.38 14.28 -1.82
N LYS A 103 -5.32 13.48 -1.34
CA LYS A 103 -5.07 12.36 -0.44
C LYS A 103 -5.56 11.10 -1.11
N ILE A 104 -4.71 10.08 -1.15
CA ILE A 104 -5.07 8.71 -1.47
C ILE A 104 -5.35 8.01 -0.14
N LEU A 105 -6.48 7.30 -0.07
CA LEU A 105 -6.92 6.62 1.14
C LEU A 105 -6.95 5.11 0.91
N ARG A 106 -6.50 4.37 1.92
CA ARG A 106 -6.56 2.92 2.02
C ARG A 106 -7.47 2.56 3.19
N ASN A 107 -8.58 1.88 2.94
CA ASN A 107 -9.58 1.55 3.96
C ASN A 107 -10.04 2.77 4.78
N ASN A 108 -10.17 3.94 4.12
CA ASN A 108 -10.49 5.26 4.70
C ASN A 108 -9.39 5.93 5.53
N ASP A 109 -8.21 5.33 5.67
CA ASP A 109 -7.05 5.98 6.27
C ASP A 109 -6.17 6.62 5.20
N VAL A 110 -5.55 7.76 5.52
CA VAL A 110 -4.61 8.42 4.60
C VAL A 110 -3.40 7.52 4.36
N PHE A 111 -3.21 7.15 3.10
CA PHE A 111 -2.08 6.34 2.64
C PHE A 111 -0.96 7.23 2.10
N TYR A 112 -1.31 8.16 1.21
CA TYR A 112 -0.36 9.01 0.48
C TYR A 112 -0.97 10.40 0.24
N THR A 113 -0.17 11.45 0.31
CA THR A 113 -0.63 12.84 0.10
C THR A 113 0.33 13.60 -0.80
N PHE A 114 -0.21 14.34 -1.78
CA PHE A 114 0.60 15.23 -2.61
C PHE A 114 -0.13 16.54 -2.92
N GLY A 115 0.66 17.57 -3.25
CA GLY A 115 0.17 18.86 -3.73
C GLY A 115 0.12 18.93 -5.24
N ALA A 116 -0.78 19.75 -5.78
CA ALA A 116 -0.88 20.00 -7.20
C ALA A 116 -1.09 21.49 -7.49
N ASN A 117 -0.71 21.92 -8.69
CA ASN A 117 -0.99 23.28 -9.19
C ASN A 117 -2.15 23.31 -10.18
N ASN A 118 -2.62 22.15 -10.63
CA ASN A 118 -3.66 21.98 -11.65
C ASN A 118 -4.51 20.73 -11.31
N LEU A 119 -5.84 20.83 -11.45
CA LEU A 119 -6.79 19.76 -11.16
C LEU A 119 -6.67 18.55 -12.10
N ASP A 120 -6.57 18.77 -13.41
CA ASP A 120 -6.43 17.71 -14.41
C ASP A 120 -5.13 16.95 -14.24
N TRP A 121 -4.04 17.67 -13.93
CA TRP A 121 -2.78 17.05 -13.58
C TRP A 121 -2.91 16.20 -12.32
N ALA A 122 -3.61 16.71 -11.29
CA ALA A 122 -3.84 16.00 -10.05
C ALA A 122 -4.63 14.69 -10.28
N LEU A 123 -5.71 14.74 -11.06
CA LEU A 123 -6.52 13.56 -11.41
C LEU A 123 -5.72 12.54 -12.23
N THR A 124 -4.91 13.01 -13.18
CA THR A 124 -4.01 12.15 -13.95
C THR A 124 -3.00 11.47 -13.02
N ARG A 125 -2.38 12.21 -12.09
CA ARG A 125 -1.43 11.65 -11.13
C ARG A 125 -2.09 10.65 -10.18
N VAL A 126 -3.35 10.86 -9.75
CA VAL A 126 -4.12 9.86 -8.97
C VAL A 126 -4.23 8.55 -9.74
N ARG A 127 -4.62 8.60 -11.02
CA ARG A 127 -4.75 7.37 -11.84
C ARG A 127 -3.42 6.64 -11.97
N MET A 128 -2.34 7.38 -12.21
CA MET A 128 -0.99 6.81 -12.27
C MET A 128 -0.57 6.19 -10.93
N LEU A 129 -0.82 6.87 -9.81
CA LEU A 129 -0.47 6.35 -8.48
C LEU A 129 -1.25 5.08 -8.13
N LEU A 130 -2.53 4.99 -8.48
CA LEU A 130 -3.31 3.76 -8.27
C LEU A 130 -2.73 2.58 -9.08
N PHE A 131 -2.27 2.84 -10.30
CA PHE A 131 -1.55 1.84 -11.09
C PHE A 131 -0.17 1.50 -10.49
N GLU A 132 0.61 2.50 -10.06
CA GLU A 132 1.90 2.30 -9.38
C GLU A 132 1.75 1.52 -8.06
N ILE A 133 0.63 1.68 -7.35
CA ILE A 133 0.27 0.91 -6.15
C ILE A 133 0.03 -0.56 -6.50
N ASP A 134 -0.73 -0.85 -7.55
CA ASP A 134 -1.08 -2.22 -7.95
C ASP A 134 0.15 -2.98 -8.47
N GLU A 135 1.06 -2.31 -9.18
CA GLU A 135 2.30 -2.90 -9.72
C GLU A 135 3.48 -2.82 -8.73
N HIS A 136 3.28 -2.31 -7.52
CA HIS A 136 4.38 -2.07 -6.60
C HIS A 136 4.98 -3.40 -6.10
N PRO A 137 6.31 -3.47 -5.89
CA PRO A 137 6.95 -4.64 -5.26
C PRO A 137 6.53 -4.93 -3.81
N ILE A 138 5.64 -4.13 -3.24
CA ILE A 138 5.10 -4.28 -1.89
C ILE A 138 3.60 -4.44 -2.05
N GLU A 139 3.06 -5.51 -1.46
CA GLU A 139 1.63 -5.79 -1.48
C GLU A 139 0.88 -4.84 -0.53
N PHE A 140 0.58 -3.62 -0.99
CA PHE A 140 -0.06 -2.60 -0.16
C PHE A 140 -1.46 -2.99 0.32
N TYR A 141 -2.10 -3.98 -0.30
CA TYR A 141 -3.38 -4.51 0.14
C TYR A 141 -3.30 -5.43 1.37
N GLU A 142 -2.10 -5.87 1.77
CA GLU A 142 -1.95 -6.78 2.91
C GLU A 142 -2.17 -6.12 4.27
N ILE A 143 -2.67 -6.92 5.21
CA ILE A 143 -2.73 -6.57 6.63
C ILE A 143 -1.29 -6.34 7.13
N ASN A 144 -1.03 -5.16 7.69
CA ASN A 144 0.29 -4.73 8.18
C ASN A 144 1.38 -4.61 7.10
N PHE A 145 1.03 -4.25 5.84
CA PHE A 145 2.00 -4.04 4.75
C PHE A 145 3.25 -3.23 5.15
N LYS A 146 3.11 -2.26 6.07
CA LYS A 146 4.22 -1.43 6.60
C LYS A 146 5.40 -2.25 7.14
N LYS A 147 5.14 -3.45 7.68
CA LYS A 147 6.19 -4.37 8.16
C LYS A 147 7.07 -4.90 7.04
N HIS A 148 6.57 -4.94 5.81
CA HIS A 148 7.31 -5.34 4.61
C HIS A 148 8.11 -4.18 4.00
N ILE A 149 7.84 -2.94 4.44
CA ILE A 149 8.57 -1.74 4.06
C ILE A 149 9.76 -1.52 5.00
N ILE A 150 9.50 -1.48 6.31
CA ILE A 150 10.51 -1.18 7.31
C ILE A 150 11.54 -2.30 7.36
N GLY A 151 12.82 -1.95 7.31
CA GLY A 151 13.95 -2.88 7.25
C GLY A 151 14.24 -3.42 5.85
N ARG A 152 13.44 -3.06 4.82
CA ARG A 152 13.70 -3.47 3.45
C ARG A 152 14.98 -2.82 2.92
N LYS A 153 15.83 -3.63 2.29
CA LYS A 153 17.00 -3.17 1.55
C LYS A 153 16.57 -2.64 0.18
N ILE A 154 17.06 -1.45 -0.17
CA ILE A 154 16.81 -0.77 -1.43
C ILE A 154 18.13 -0.21 -1.96
N GLU A 155 18.14 0.24 -3.21
CA GLU A 155 19.19 1.11 -3.72
C GLU A 155 18.60 2.49 -3.99
N TRP A 156 19.18 3.53 -3.41
CA TRP A 156 18.73 4.90 -3.58
C TRP A 156 19.82 5.73 -4.25
N LYS A 157 19.55 6.23 -5.46
CA LYS A 157 20.54 6.95 -6.30
C LYS A 157 21.89 6.20 -6.43
N GLY A 158 21.86 4.88 -6.53
CA GLY A 158 23.06 4.03 -6.62
C GLY A 158 23.71 3.69 -5.27
N ILE A 159 23.18 4.18 -4.15
CA ILE A 159 23.68 3.87 -2.81
C ILE A 159 22.81 2.80 -2.16
N PRO A 160 23.40 1.69 -1.68
CA PRO A 160 22.66 0.72 -0.90
C PRO A 160 22.13 1.28 0.42
N CYS A 161 20.83 1.15 0.64
CA CYS A 161 20.16 1.70 1.80
C CYS A 161 19.17 0.73 2.43
N ILE A 162 18.72 1.06 3.63
CA ILE A 162 17.65 0.39 4.34
C ILE A 162 16.57 1.43 4.64
N ILE A 163 15.30 1.04 4.47
CA ILE A 163 14.18 1.89 4.91
C ILE A 163 14.04 1.75 6.42
N GLU A 164 14.30 2.81 7.17
CA GLU A 164 14.19 2.83 8.61
C GLU A 164 12.75 3.07 9.07
N SER A 165 12.03 3.97 8.40
CA SER A 165 10.64 4.26 8.76
C SER A 165 9.76 4.67 7.59
N TYR A 166 8.46 4.50 7.78
CA TYR A 166 7.40 4.90 6.86
C TYR A 166 6.53 5.99 7.51
N CYS A 167 6.53 7.19 6.96
CA CYS A 167 5.80 8.34 7.47
C CYS A 167 4.36 8.42 6.90
N MET A 168 3.48 9.12 7.62
CA MET A 168 2.03 9.16 7.36
C MET A 168 1.56 9.83 6.04
N ASN A 169 2.47 10.16 5.12
CA ASN A 169 2.14 10.75 3.81
C ASN A 169 2.79 10.00 2.63
N GLY A 170 3.37 8.83 2.87
CA GLY A 170 4.12 8.09 1.85
C GLY A 170 5.56 8.55 1.69
N ASN A 171 6.11 9.27 2.67
CA ASN A 171 7.56 9.50 2.73
C ASN A 171 8.23 8.34 3.48
N LEU A 172 9.42 8.00 3.04
CA LEU A 172 10.31 7.02 3.63
C LEU A 172 11.49 7.73 4.27
N ILE A 173 11.91 7.27 5.44
CA ILE A 173 13.21 7.63 6.00
C ILE A 173 14.19 6.52 5.64
N ILE A 174 15.26 6.92 4.96
CA ILE A 174 16.27 6.03 4.39
C ILE A 174 17.59 6.27 5.12
N VAL A 175 18.24 5.17 5.49
CA VAL A 175 19.56 5.13 6.14
C VAL A 175 20.51 4.26 5.32
N PRO A 176 21.83 4.46 5.37
CA PRO A 176 22.76 3.63 4.61
C PRO A 176 22.73 2.18 5.12
N ASP A 177 22.87 1.20 4.23
CA ASP A 177 23.23 -0.16 4.64
C ASP A 177 24.70 -0.12 5.08
N LEU A 178 24.95 0.00 6.39
CA LEU A 178 26.29 0.18 6.98
C LEU A 178 27.29 -0.94 6.65
N LYS A 179 26.82 -2.07 6.12
CA LYS A 179 27.71 -3.12 5.61
C LYS A 179 28.36 -2.74 4.29
N LEU A 180 27.71 -1.89 3.50
CA LEU A 180 27.99 -1.69 2.08
C LEU A 180 28.07 -0.21 1.67
N SER A 181 27.70 0.71 2.55
CA SER A 181 27.78 2.15 2.35
C SER A 181 27.89 2.88 3.69
N SER A 182 28.33 4.12 3.66
CA SER A 182 28.49 4.99 4.82
C SER A 182 27.48 6.15 4.83
N HIS A 183 27.26 6.72 6.01
CA HIS A 183 26.48 7.96 6.14
C HIS A 183 27.08 9.12 5.34
N GLU A 184 28.41 9.19 5.24
CA GLU A 184 29.09 10.26 4.49
C GLU A 184 28.78 10.17 2.99
N GLU A 185 28.79 8.96 2.42
CA GLU A 185 28.42 8.73 1.02
C GLU A 185 26.96 9.10 0.75
N LEU A 186 26.05 8.67 1.64
CA LEU A 186 24.64 9.00 1.54
C LEU A 186 24.42 10.52 1.53
N MET A 187 25.06 11.24 2.44
CA MET A 187 24.92 12.70 2.57
C MET A 187 25.58 13.46 1.42
N LYS A 188 26.64 12.93 0.80
CA LYS A 188 27.24 13.53 -0.41
C LYS A 188 26.27 13.55 -1.59
N VAL A 189 25.51 12.47 -1.76
CA VAL A 189 24.57 12.30 -2.90
C VAL A 189 23.20 12.93 -2.64
N SER A 190 22.79 13.06 -1.37
CA SER A 190 21.53 13.70 -1.06
C SER A 190 21.48 15.17 -1.47
N HIS A 191 22.64 15.86 -1.48
CA HIS A 191 22.76 17.32 -1.62
C HIS A 191 21.85 18.10 -0.64
N GLN A 192 21.24 17.41 0.33
CA GLN A 192 20.40 18.01 1.34
C GLN A 192 21.34 18.62 2.38
N LYS A 193 21.20 19.94 2.60
CA LYS A 193 21.59 20.51 3.89
C LYS A 193 20.75 19.75 4.93
N ALA A 194 21.40 19.28 5.99
CA ALA A 194 20.84 18.39 7.00
C ALA A 194 19.61 19.00 7.71
N ASP A 195 18.45 19.00 7.05
CA ASP A 195 17.19 19.46 7.63
C ASP A 195 16.57 18.40 8.55
N TYR A 196 17.15 17.19 8.58
CA TYR A 196 16.76 16.07 9.43
C TYR A 196 18.00 15.33 9.95
N ASP A 197 18.78 15.87 10.88
CA ASP A 197 19.73 15.13 11.74
C ASP A 197 20.52 13.93 11.13
N GLY A 198 20.93 14.01 9.85
CA GLY A 198 21.64 12.93 9.14
C GLY A 198 20.79 11.85 8.44
N TYR A 199 19.48 12.05 8.33
CA TYR A 199 18.53 11.16 7.64
C TYR A 199 18.13 11.71 6.27
N VAL A 200 17.83 10.79 5.34
CA VAL A 200 17.26 11.13 4.02
C VAL A 200 15.78 10.80 4.03
N ALA A 201 14.94 11.81 3.77
CA ALA A 201 13.53 11.61 3.48
C ALA A 201 13.32 11.55 1.95
N GLU A 202 12.60 10.53 1.48
CA GLU A 202 12.30 10.34 0.06
C GLU A 202 10.85 9.89 -0.14
N ASP A 203 10.28 10.22 -1.30
CA ASP A 203 8.93 9.79 -1.66
C ASP A 203 8.88 8.29 -1.98
N LEU A 204 7.84 7.58 -1.50
CA LEU A 204 7.62 6.14 -1.76
C LEU A 204 7.65 5.79 -3.25
N PHE A 205 7.13 6.67 -4.10
CA PHE A 205 7.05 6.45 -5.54
C PHE A 205 8.15 7.20 -6.31
N ALA A 206 9.20 7.64 -5.61
CA ALA A 206 10.32 8.32 -6.26
C ALA A 206 11.06 7.35 -7.20
N GLY A 207 11.30 7.77 -8.44
CA GLY A 207 12.16 7.05 -9.39
C GLY A 207 13.64 7.00 -8.98
N SER A 208 14.02 7.65 -7.87
CA SER A 208 15.34 7.54 -7.25
C SER A 208 15.52 6.25 -6.44
N ILE A 209 14.44 5.53 -6.15
CA ILE A 209 14.44 4.27 -5.40
C ILE A 209 14.36 3.09 -6.37
N PHE A 210 15.32 2.18 -6.24
CA PHE A 210 15.27 0.87 -6.86
C PHE A 210 14.97 -0.20 -5.78
N TRP A 211 13.82 -0.84 -5.93
CA TRP A 211 13.20 -1.73 -4.92
C TRP A 211 13.74 -3.15 -4.88
N PHE A 212 14.54 -3.53 -5.87
CA PHE A 212 15.16 -4.84 -6.02
C PHE A 212 16.66 -4.67 -5.96
N ARG A 213 17.29 -4.86 -4.80
CA ARG A 213 18.75 -4.77 -4.73
C ARG A 213 19.38 -5.77 -5.72
N ARG A 214 20.39 -5.36 -6.50
CA ARG A 214 21.21 -6.33 -7.26
C ARG A 214 21.82 -7.31 -6.27
N SER A 215 21.67 -8.61 -6.53
CA SER A 215 22.24 -9.67 -5.69
C SER A 215 23.75 -9.49 -5.57
N GLU A 216 24.29 -9.76 -4.38
CA GLU A 216 25.73 -9.68 -4.06
C GLU A 216 26.57 -10.79 -4.75
N ASP A 217 26.00 -11.50 -5.73
CA ASP A 217 26.55 -12.71 -6.39
C ASP A 217 26.79 -12.55 -7.92
N GLU A 218 27.06 -11.34 -8.41
CA GLU A 218 27.62 -11.13 -9.78
C GLU A 218 29.01 -10.47 -9.74
#